data_AF-A0A8H6Z6X7-F1
#
_entry.id   AF-A0A8H6Z6X7-F1
#
_cell.length_a   1.000
_cell.length_b   1.000
_cell.length_c   1.000
_cell.angle_alpha   90.00
_cell.angle_beta   90.00
_cell.angle_gamma   90.00
#
_symmetry.space_group_name_H-M   'P 1'
#
loop_
_entity.id
_entity.type
_entity.pdbx_description
1 polymer ?
#
loop_
_entity_poly.entity_id
_entity_poly.type
_entity_poly.pdbx_seq_one_letter_code
_entity_poly.pdbx_strand_id
1 'polypeptide(L)'
;MSQSLSHSRSPGPDSPSPPGTPDTSCDHIAHLKSLILLCAPRKSGRELAELRAKLSASVDDEGRVVQHLKHRLIDVENEASNPNKRSRRSRNHRTEGIEEQTVELTATELETRARQTGRKFVILCGLWLCLADDDYDAFFKADPDDEYDAELRFNSDDDIRQGQLREVLDILPDDLMPFRKRTWLAQAFKDGMNSQRSHTRTRLRKDVHHIVPEGIPAARVATQQSRIQHFRSLIGWDEEKNRYSIWNVPFLHGNESATLDFDEVFRHPVLLKIFACIIRGSASADGVMRGTSRLPRANVMQRIHHIEYTMPGAIVDSAIWAIWLFSGDEDFLPTGDFTAINYRDRHDEYLDKILEGLRRQQKWARDLFVFWDSHLFPSTNGSHYGGGVQQDHEEDRGEIEDATDAMLNMPTVSDAEDEDEVD
;
A
#
# COMPACT_ATOMS: atom_id res chain seq x y z
N MET A 1 30.20 -53.50 -48.25
CA MET A 1 29.14 -54.51 -48.53
C MET A 1 27.83 -53.97 -47.98
N SER A 2 26.78 -53.97 -48.82
CA SER A 2 25.34 -53.78 -48.52
C SER A 2 24.92 -52.38 -48.03
N GLN A 3 24.44 -51.44 -48.86
CA GLN A 3 23.16 -51.33 -49.62
C GLN A 3 21.85 -51.32 -48.80
N SER A 4 20.98 -50.37 -49.20
CA SER A 4 19.50 -50.36 -49.14
C SER A 4 18.86 -49.92 -47.80
N LEU A 5 17.80 -49.10 -47.72
CA LEU A 5 16.83 -48.59 -48.69
C LEU A 5 16.11 -47.36 -48.12
N SER A 6 15.87 -46.38 -48.98
CA SER A 6 14.95 -45.24 -48.84
C SER A 6 13.49 -45.68 -48.78
N HIS A 7 12.64 -45.02 -47.98
CA HIS A 7 11.19 -44.91 -48.26
C HIS A 7 10.67 -43.51 -47.97
N SER A 8 10.17 -42.90 -49.06
CA SER A 8 9.40 -41.67 -49.16
C SER A 8 7.97 -41.89 -48.66
N ARG A 9 7.38 -40.90 -47.97
CA ARG A 9 5.93 -40.79 -47.77
C ARG A 9 5.48 -39.36 -48.04
N SER A 10 4.59 -39.23 -49.03
CA SER A 10 3.85 -38.05 -49.44
C SER A 10 2.84 -37.57 -48.37
N PRO A 11 2.44 -36.28 -48.40
CA PRO A 11 1.39 -35.74 -47.54
C PRO A 11 -0.01 -35.95 -48.15
N GLY A 12 -0.97 -36.32 -47.30
CA GLY A 12 -2.40 -36.39 -47.60
C GLY A 12 -3.20 -35.32 -46.84
N PRO A 13 -4.46 -35.07 -47.21
CA PRO A 13 -5.00 -33.73 -47.38
C PRO A 13 -5.78 -33.15 -46.18
N ASP A 14 -5.99 -31.84 -46.29
CA ASP A 14 -6.71 -30.91 -45.43
C ASP A 14 -8.04 -31.44 -44.85
N SER A 15 -8.20 -31.24 -43.54
CA SER A 15 -9.49 -31.28 -42.85
C SER A 15 -9.95 -29.85 -42.53
N PRO A 16 -11.18 -29.45 -42.87
CA PRO A 16 -11.67 -28.10 -42.62
C PRO A 16 -12.00 -27.90 -41.14
N SER A 17 -11.52 -26.79 -40.57
CA SER A 17 -11.90 -26.35 -39.23
C SER A 17 -13.37 -25.91 -39.17
N PRO A 18 -14.06 -26.07 -38.02
CA PRO A 18 -15.45 -25.64 -37.89
C PRO A 18 -15.55 -24.10 -37.86
N PRO A 19 -16.70 -23.53 -38.26
CA PRO A 19 -16.92 -22.09 -38.21
C PRO A 19 -16.96 -21.62 -36.75
N GLY A 20 -16.13 -20.62 -36.43
CA GLY A 20 -16.11 -19.98 -35.13
C GLY A 20 -17.47 -19.36 -34.80
N THR A 21 -17.98 -19.63 -33.61
CA THR A 21 -19.12 -18.93 -33.03
C THR A 21 -18.79 -17.43 -32.90
N PRO A 22 -19.66 -16.52 -33.37
CA PRO A 22 -19.43 -15.10 -33.23
C PRO A 22 -19.41 -14.72 -31.75
N ASP A 23 -18.42 -13.91 -31.36
CA ASP A 23 -18.23 -13.41 -30.00
C ASP A 23 -19.30 -12.34 -29.69
N THR A 24 -20.50 -12.80 -29.33
CA THR A 24 -21.69 -11.99 -29.04
C THR A 24 -21.55 -11.09 -27.80
N SER A 25 -20.45 -11.20 -27.05
CA SER A 25 -20.23 -10.47 -25.80
C SER A 25 -19.84 -9.00 -26.02
N CYS A 26 -19.01 -8.73 -27.03
CA CYS A 26 -18.48 -7.38 -27.27
C CYS A 26 -19.53 -6.43 -27.89
N ASP A 27 -20.38 -6.96 -28.77
CA ASP A 27 -21.39 -6.18 -29.49
C ASP A 27 -22.57 -5.77 -28.60
N HIS A 28 -22.93 -6.58 -27.60
CA HIS A 28 -24.00 -6.23 -26.66
C HIS A 28 -23.62 -5.05 -25.75
N ILE A 29 -22.36 -4.96 -25.31
CA ILE A 29 -21.88 -3.86 -24.46
C ILE A 29 -21.79 -2.56 -25.26
N ALA A 30 -21.36 -2.62 -26.53
CA ALA A 30 -21.33 -1.46 -27.42
C ALA A 30 -22.75 -0.95 -27.73
N HIS A 31 -23.71 -1.85 -27.93
CA HIS A 31 -25.10 -1.51 -28.21
C HIS A 31 -25.85 -0.95 -26.98
N LEU A 32 -25.53 -1.42 -25.77
CA LEU A 32 -26.06 -0.84 -24.53
C LEU A 32 -25.52 0.57 -24.27
N LYS A 33 -24.24 0.82 -24.57
CA LYS A 33 -23.62 2.15 -24.44
C LYS A 33 -24.23 3.18 -25.40
N SER A 34 -24.56 2.78 -26.64
CA SER A 34 -25.17 3.71 -27.62
C SER A 34 -26.62 4.05 -27.28
N LEU A 35 -27.39 3.09 -26.77
CA LEU A 35 -28.79 3.31 -26.33
C LEU A 35 -28.89 4.23 -25.11
N ILE A 36 -27.92 4.18 -24.20
CA ILE A 36 -27.88 5.06 -23.01
C ILE A 36 -27.55 6.51 -23.39
N LEU A 37 -26.75 6.73 -24.44
CA LEU A 37 -26.40 8.06 -24.96
C LEU A 37 -27.56 8.73 -25.72
N LEU A 38 -28.49 7.95 -26.28
CA LEU A 38 -29.61 8.47 -27.09
C LEU A 38 -30.86 8.85 -26.27
N CYS A 39 -30.97 8.45 -25.00
CA CYS A 39 -32.21 8.60 -24.22
C CYS A 39 -32.09 9.46 -22.95
N ALA A 40 -30.98 10.14 -22.67
CA ALA A 40 -30.83 10.91 -21.44
C ALA A 40 -31.14 12.41 -21.62
N PRO A 41 -32.08 13.00 -20.82
CA PRO A 41 -32.17 14.45 -20.71
C PRO A 41 -30.87 15.01 -20.10
N ARG A 42 -30.58 16.29 -20.36
CA ARG A 42 -29.40 17.01 -19.85
C ARG A 42 -29.38 17.01 -18.32
N LYS A 43 -28.83 15.95 -17.72
CA LYS A 43 -28.55 15.85 -16.29
C LYS A 43 -27.40 16.79 -15.94
N SER A 44 -27.47 17.40 -14.77
CA SER A 44 -26.39 18.22 -14.23
C SER A 44 -25.11 17.39 -14.02
N GLY A 45 -23.94 18.03 -13.97
CA GLY A 45 -22.67 17.34 -13.74
C GLY A 45 -22.66 16.50 -12.45
N ARG A 46 -23.37 16.96 -11.41
CA ARG A 46 -23.54 16.25 -10.14
C ARG A 46 -24.35 14.97 -10.28
N GLU A 47 -25.47 15.01 -11.00
CA GLU A 47 -26.30 13.82 -11.24
C GLU A 47 -25.58 12.77 -12.10
N LEU A 48 -24.74 13.20 -13.05
CA LEU A 48 -23.89 12.29 -13.82
C LEU A 48 -22.81 11.63 -12.95
N ALA A 49 -22.21 12.36 -12.01
CA ALA A 49 -21.24 11.82 -11.07
C ALA A 49 -21.88 10.78 -10.14
N GLU A 50 -23.06 11.08 -9.58
CA GLU A 50 -23.80 10.14 -8.73
C GLU A 50 -24.24 8.88 -9.51
N LEU A 51 -24.66 9.02 -10.77
CA LEU A 51 -25.02 7.86 -11.59
C LEU A 51 -23.80 6.99 -11.92
N ARG A 52 -22.63 7.61 -12.16
CA ARG A 52 -21.37 6.88 -12.39
C ARG A 52 -20.93 6.13 -11.13
N ALA A 53 -21.05 6.73 -9.95
CA ALA A 53 -20.73 6.08 -8.68
C ALA A 53 -21.65 4.87 -8.43
N LYS A 54 -22.97 5.03 -8.64
CA LYS A 54 -23.94 3.93 -8.50
C LYS A 54 -23.69 2.80 -9.50
N LEU A 55 -23.35 3.14 -10.75
CA LEU A 55 -23.05 2.14 -11.77
C LEU A 55 -21.75 1.39 -11.46
N SER A 56 -20.71 2.08 -10.98
CA SER A 56 -19.45 1.45 -10.55
C SER A 56 -19.70 0.46 -9.41
N ALA A 57 -20.46 0.88 -8.38
CA ALA A 57 -20.80 0.00 -7.26
C ALA A 57 -21.58 -1.24 -7.70
N SER A 58 -22.52 -1.10 -8.66
CA SER A 58 -23.26 -2.24 -9.21
C SER A 58 -22.37 -3.20 -10.01
N VAL A 59 -21.43 -2.67 -10.79
CA VAL A 59 -20.48 -3.49 -11.56
C VAL A 59 -19.52 -4.23 -10.63
N ASP A 60 -19.10 -3.59 -9.53
CA ASP A 60 -18.25 -4.23 -8.52
C ASP A 60 -18.99 -5.35 -7.78
N ASP A 61 -20.27 -5.15 -7.46
CA ASP A 61 -21.11 -6.18 -6.83
C ASP A 61 -21.35 -7.39 -7.76
N GLU A 62 -21.71 -7.14 -9.02
CA GLU A 62 -21.81 -8.21 -10.03
C GLU A 62 -20.47 -8.93 -10.25
N GLY A 63 -19.36 -8.18 -10.19
CA GLY A 63 -18.01 -8.72 -10.24
C GLY A 63 -17.73 -9.71 -9.09
N ARG A 64 -18.20 -9.42 -7.87
CA ARG A 64 -18.09 -10.31 -6.71
C ARG A 64 -18.91 -11.59 -6.90
N VAL A 65 -20.14 -11.47 -7.40
CA VAL A 65 -21.01 -12.63 -7.68
C VAL A 65 -20.39 -13.55 -8.73
N VAL A 66 -19.85 -12.98 -9.81
CA VAL A 66 -19.19 -13.77 -10.88
C VAL A 66 -17.95 -14.50 -10.34
N GLN A 67 -17.15 -13.86 -9.49
CA GLN A 67 -15.98 -14.53 -8.88
C GLN A 67 -16.39 -15.66 -7.94
N HIS A 68 -17.43 -15.45 -7.12
CA HIS A 68 -17.98 -16.50 -6.27
C HIS A 68 -18.48 -17.71 -7.09
N LEU A 69 -19.19 -17.46 -8.18
CA LEU A 69 -19.65 -18.52 -9.09
C LEU A 69 -18.50 -19.25 -9.79
N LYS A 70 -17.41 -18.54 -10.16
CA LYS A 70 -16.21 -19.16 -10.73
C LYS A 70 -15.51 -20.09 -9.74
N HIS A 71 -15.38 -19.67 -8.49
CA HIS A 71 -14.83 -20.53 -7.44
C HIS A 71 -15.67 -21.78 -7.23
N ARG A 72 -17.00 -21.63 -7.13
CA ARG A 72 -17.91 -22.78 -7.04
C ARG A 72 -17.81 -23.73 -8.22
N LEU A 73 -17.61 -23.20 -9.44
CA LEU A 73 -17.44 -24.03 -10.63
C LEU A 73 -16.15 -24.85 -10.54
N ILE A 74 -15.03 -24.23 -10.12
CA ILE A 74 -13.74 -24.91 -9.93
C ILE A 74 -13.88 -26.03 -8.88
N ASP A 75 -14.58 -25.76 -7.78
CA ASP A 75 -14.80 -26.77 -6.73
C ASP A 75 -15.63 -27.95 -7.25
N VAL A 76 -16.68 -27.68 -8.02
CA VAL A 76 -17.50 -28.72 -8.67
C VAL A 76 -16.71 -29.51 -9.72
N GLU A 77 -15.86 -28.85 -10.51
CA GLU A 77 -14.99 -29.51 -11.50
C GLU A 77 -13.92 -30.39 -10.82
N ASN A 78 -13.36 -29.93 -9.71
CA ASN A 78 -12.43 -30.69 -8.89
C ASN A 78 -13.10 -31.90 -8.22
N GLU A 79 -14.35 -31.75 -7.77
CA GLU A 79 -15.17 -32.84 -7.24
C GLU A 79 -15.52 -33.87 -8.32
N ALA A 80 -15.86 -33.42 -9.54
CA ALA A 80 -16.16 -34.28 -10.67
C ALA A 80 -14.93 -35.07 -11.15
N SER A 81 -13.74 -34.48 -11.04
CA SER A 81 -12.47 -35.06 -11.51
C SER A 81 -11.88 -36.10 -10.55
N ASN A 82 -12.42 -36.25 -9.32
CA ASN A 82 -11.85 -37.15 -8.31
C ASN A 82 -12.91 -37.98 -7.55
N PRO A 83 -13.62 -38.89 -8.23
CA PRO A 83 -14.78 -39.61 -7.68
C PRO A 83 -14.44 -40.59 -6.53
N ASN A 84 -13.17 -40.92 -6.29
CA ASN A 84 -12.75 -41.93 -5.31
C ASN A 84 -12.54 -41.42 -3.87
N LYS A 85 -12.81 -40.14 -3.58
CA LYS A 85 -12.79 -39.61 -2.19
C LYS A 85 -14.14 -39.68 -1.47
N ARG A 86 -15.11 -40.44 -1.99
CA ARG A 86 -16.37 -40.75 -1.28
C ARG A 86 -16.20 -41.94 -0.35
N SER A 87 -15.66 -41.71 0.84
CA SER A 87 -15.99 -42.55 2.00
C SER A 87 -16.03 -41.71 3.26
N ARG A 88 -17.22 -41.68 3.86
CA ARG A 88 -17.59 -41.09 5.16
C ARG A 88 -17.67 -39.57 5.22
N ARG A 89 -18.85 -39.04 4.85
CA ARG A 89 -19.56 -38.14 5.77
C ARG A 89 -21.06 -38.13 5.52
N SER A 90 -21.73 -38.61 6.57
CA SER A 90 -23.08 -38.30 7.04
C SER A 90 -24.11 -37.80 6.04
N ARG A 91 -25.03 -38.71 5.74
CA ARG A 91 -26.44 -38.45 5.51
C ARG A 91 -26.96 -37.60 6.68
N ASN A 92 -27.45 -36.38 6.45
CA ASN A 92 -28.50 -35.77 7.27
C ASN A 92 -29.17 -34.59 6.56
N HIS A 93 -30.49 -34.71 6.54
CA HIS A 93 -31.56 -33.72 6.42
C HIS A 93 -31.42 -32.52 5.47
N ARG A 94 -32.26 -32.60 4.45
CA ARG A 94 -32.93 -31.49 3.77
C ARG A 94 -34.01 -30.93 4.71
N THR A 95 -33.92 -29.64 5.05
CA THR A 95 -35.08 -28.82 5.40
C THR A 95 -34.80 -27.39 4.93
N GLU A 96 -35.75 -26.87 4.16
CA GLU A 96 -35.80 -25.50 3.68
C GLU A 96 -35.95 -24.53 4.85
N GLY A 97 -35.10 -23.52 4.86
CA GLY A 97 -35.12 -22.39 5.79
C GLY A 97 -34.01 -21.45 5.34
N ILE A 98 -34.40 -20.29 4.78
CA ILE A 98 -33.49 -19.19 4.53
C ILE A 98 -33.20 -18.58 5.92
N GLU A 99 -32.34 -19.23 6.67
CA GLU A 99 -31.59 -18.62 7.74
C GLU A 99 -30.29 -18.12 7.10
N GLU A 100 -29.96 -16.84 7.28
CA GLU A 100 -28.63 -16.33 7.04
C GLU A 100 -27.64 -17.19 7.85
N GLN A 101 -27.06 -18.20 7.20
CA GLN A 101 -25.93 -18.92 7.73
C GLN A 101 -24.79 -17.92 7.85
N THR A 102 -24.63 -17.34 9.03
CA THR A 102 -23.34 -16.80 9.46
C THR A 102 -22.35 -17.95 9.36
N VAL A 103 -21.59 -17.98 8.26
CA VAL A 103 -20.57 -18.99 8.01
C VAL A 103 -19.54 -18.87 9.14
N GLU A 104 -19.60 -19.76 10.13
CA GLU A 104 -18.60 -19.83 11.17
C GLU A 104 -17.25 -20.17 10.53
N LEU A 105 -16.29 -19.25 10.66
CA LEU A 105 -14.95 -19.45 10.15
C LEU A 105 -14.25 -20.56 10.93
N THR A 106 -13.57 -21.44 10.21
CA THR A 106 -12.74 -22.47 10.81
C THR A 106 -11.51 -21.85 11.50
N ALA A 107 -10.94 -22.56 12.49
CA ALA A 107 -9.73 -22.11 13.18
C ALA A 107 -8.57 -21.81 12.20
N THR A 108 -8.43 -22.62 11.14
CA THR A 108 -7.39 -22.43 10.11
C THR A 108 -7.62 -21.18 9.27
N GLU A 109 -8.87 -20.82 8.99
CA GLU A 109 -9.20 -19.58 8.28
C GLU A 109 -8.92 -18.35 9.13
N LEU A 110 -9.28 -18.38 10.42
CA LEU A 110 -8.97 -17.32 11.39
C LEU A 110 -7.45 -17.12 11.52
N GLU A 111 -6.68 -18.20 11.66
CA GLU A 111 -5.21 -18.15 11.73
C GLU A 111 -4.60 -17.60 10.43
N THR A 112 -5.16 -17.96 9.27
CA THR A 112 -4.75 -17.42 7.98
C THR A 112 -5.02 -15.92 7.89
N ARG A 113 -6.19 -15.45 8.36
CA ARG A 113 -6.53 -14.02 8.41
C ARG A 113 -5.62 -13.26 9.37
N ALA A 114 -5.28 -13.83 10.53
CA ALA A 114 -4.33 -13.22 11.48
C ALA A 114 -2.94 -13.06 10.84
N ARG A 115 -2.45 -14.09 10.13
CA ARG A 115 -1.22 -13.98 9.33
C ARG A 115 -1.31 -12.89 8.27
N GLN A 116 -2.42 -12.81 7.54
CA GLN A 116 -2.60 -11.76 6.52
C GLN A 116 -2.65 -10.37 7.14
N THR A 117 -3.19 -10.22 8.35
CA THR A 117 -3.19 -8.95 9.09
C THR A 117 -1.77 -8.55 9.47
N GLY A 118 -0.95 -9.49 9.97
CA GLY A 118 0.47 -9.23 10.24
C GLY A 118 1.27 -8.84 8.98
N ARG A 119 0.91 -9.41 7.81
CA ARG A 119 1.50 -8.98 6.53
C ARG A 119 1.07 -7.57 6.15
N LYS A 120 -0.23 -7.26 6.30
CA LYS A 120 -0.80 -5.94 6.03
C LYS A 120 -0.12 -4.86 6.88
N PHE A 121 0.12 -5.13 8.16
CA PHE A 121 0.84 -4.23 9.07
C PHE A 121 2.22 -3.85 8.51
N VAL A 122 3.02 -4.84 8.08
CA VAL A 122 4.36 -4.62 7.51
C VAL A 122 4.35 -3.87 6.16
N ILE A 123 3.20 -3.81 5.50
CA ILE A 123 3.07 -3.10 4.22
C ILE A 123 2.64 -1.64 4.43
N LEU A 124 1.87 -1.36 5.49
CA LEU A 124 1.14 -0.10 5.63
C LEU A 124 1.47 0.71 6.88
N CYS A 125 1.85 0.05 7.97
CA CYS A 125 1.95 0.65 9.31
C CYS A 125 3.41 0.75 9.75
N GLY A 126 4.16 -0.36 9.69
CA GLY A 126 5.58 -0.35 9.99
C GLY A 126 6.26 -1.71 9.96
N LEU A 127 7.58 -1.68 9.86
CA LEU A 127 8.40 -2.89 9.71
C LEU A 127 8.53 -3.71 10.98
N TRP A 128 8.47 -3.11 12.16
CA TRP A 128 8.62 -3.81 13.44
C TRP A 128 7.64 -3.29 14.49
N LEU A 129 7.29 -4.15 15.44
CA LEU A 129 6.63 -3.73 16.67
C LEU A 129 7.66 -3.33 17.74
N CYS A 130 7.32 -2.32 18.53
CA CYS A 130 7.98 -1.93 19.76
C CYS A 130 7.52 -2.87 20.89
N LEU A 131 8.33 -3.90 21.14
CA LEU A 131 8.03 -4.96 22.10
C LEU A 131 9.06 -4.94 23.21
N ALA A 132 8.60 -5.07 24.46
CA ALA A 132 9.45 -5.49 25.55
C ALA A 132 9.78 -6.99 25.36
N ASP A 133 11.07 -7.34 25.37
CA ASP A 133 11.56 -8.73 25.32
C ASP A 133 11.01 -9.61 24.17
N ASP A 134 10.66 -9.01 23.02
CA ASP A 134 10.02 -9.69 21.87
C ASP A 134 8.69 -10.40 22.21
N ASP A 135 7.99 -9.92 23.26
CA ASP A 135 6.74 -10.50 23.75
C ASP A 135 5.50 -9.95 23.02
N TYR A 136 5.14 -10.63 21.92
CA TYR A 136 3.91 -10.35 21.18
C TYR A 136 2.65 -10.65 22.00
N ASP A 137 2.69 -11.63 22.90
CA ASP A 137 1.51 -12.01 23.68
C ASP A 137 1.14 -10.91 24.67
N ALA A 138 2.13 -10.32 25.34
CA ALA A 138 1.95 -9.13 26.17
C ALA A 138 1.40 -7.94 25.36
N PHE A 139 1.96 -7.67 24.17
CA PHE A 139 1.49 -6.59 23.29
C PHE A 139 0.01 -6.71 22.93
N PHE A 140 -0.44 -7.90 22.50
CA PHE A 140 -1.84 -8.11 22.09
C PHE A 140 -2.81 -8.17 23.27
N LYS A 141 -2.32 -8.49 24.47
CA LYS A 141 -3.13 -8.51 25.71
C LYS A 141 -3.30 -7.14 26.35
N ALA A 142 -2.40 -6.20 26.06
CA ALA A 142 -2.50 -4.83 26.52
C ALA A 142 -3.83 -4.19 26.11
N ASP A 143 -4.37 -3.32 26.95
CA ASP A 143 -5.53 -2.52 26.61
C ASP A 143 -5.08 -1.17 26.02
N PRO A 144 -5.84 -0.63 25.05
CA PRO A 144 -5.61 0.73 24.57
C PRO A 144 -5.66 1.69 25.75
N ASP A 145 -4.66 2.55 25.85
CA ASP A 145 -4.63 3.60 26.87
C ASP A 145 -5.53 4.76 26.46
N ASP A 146 -6.59 5.03 27.23
CA ASP A 146 -7.54 6.11 26.98
C ASP A 146 -6.89 7.51 27.09
N GLU A 147 -5.75 7.63 27.79
CA GLU A 147 -4.99 8.87 27.93
C GLU A 147 -3.90 9.04 26.86
N TYR A 148 -3.81 8.08 25.91
CA TYR A 148 -2.81 8.13 24.84
C TYR A 148 -2.93 9.41 23.99
N ASP A 149 -1.81 10.14 23.90
CA ASP A 149 -1.67 11.30 23.03
C ASP A 149 -0.79 10.96 21.81
N ALA A 150 -1.39 11.05 20.62
CA ALA A 150 -0.69 10.83 19.37
C ALA A 150 0.44 11.86 19.12
N GLU A 151 0.41 13.03 19.78
CA GLU A 151 1.51 14.00 19.72
C GLU A 151 2.76 13.53 20.45
N LEU A 152 2.58 12.72 21.48
CA LEU A 152 3.65 12.21 22.34
C LEU A 152 4.08 10.80 21.94
N ARG A 153 3.57 10.27 20.82
CA ARG A 153 3.81 8.90 20.34
C ARG A 153 5.27 8.45 20.43
N PHE A 154 6.22 9.32 20.12
CA PHE A 154 7.65 8.98 20.03
C PHE A 154 8.46 9.45 21.24
N ASN A 155 7.80 9.87 22.33
CA ASN A 155 8.49 10.28 23.56
C ASN A 155 8.97 9.10 24.42
N SER A 156 8.31 7.95 24.30
CA SER A 156 8.66 6.73 25.05
C SER A 156 8.31 5.47 24.27
N ASP A 157 8.97 4.35 24.62
CA ASP A 157 8.66 3.03 24.05
C ASP A 157 7.22 2.60 24.32
N ASP A 158 6.63 3.03 25.44
CA ASP A 158 5.25 2.74 25.81
C ASP A 158 4.26 3.51 24.91
N ASP A 159 4.55 4.78 24.61
CA ASP A 159 3.75 5.59 23.69
C ASP A 159 3.84 5.05 22.25
N ILE A 160 5.03 4.62 21.81
CA ILE A 160 5.20 3.98 20.50
C ILE A 160 4.36 2.71 20.45
N ARG A 161 4.39 1.90 21.52
CA ARG A 161 3.63 0.65 21.62
C ARG A 161 2.13 0.89 21.59
N GLN A 162 1.62 1.91 22.28
CA GLN A 162 0.21 2.27 22.24
C GLN A 162 -0.23 2.77 20.86
N GLY A 163 0.59 3.59 20.20
CA GLY A 163 0.35 4.01 18.82
C GLY A 163 0.27 2.82 17.86
N GLN A 164 1.22 1.89 17.95
CA GLN A 164 1.21 0.68 17.12
C GLN A 164 0.07 -0.28 17.47
N LEU A 165 -0.33 -0.39 18.74
CA LEU A 165 -1.48 -1.20 19.13
C LEU A 165 -2.75 -0.68 18.47
N ARG A 166 -2.95 0.65 18.44
CA ARG A 166 -4.08 1.29 17.76
C ARG A 166 -4.05 1.03 16.25
N GLU A 167 -2.89 1.15 15.61
CA GLU A 167 -2.73 0.79 14.19
C GLU A 167 -3.07 -0.68 13.91
N VAL A 168 -2.67 -1.60 14.80
CA VAL A 168 -3.02 -3.02 14.69
C VAL A 168 -4.53 -3.21 14.81
N LEU A 169 -5.18 -2.53 15.77
CA LEU A 169 -6.64 -2.60 15.95
C LEU A 169 -7.39 -2.08 14.74
N ASP A 170 -6.94 -0.98 14.14
CA ASP A 170 -7.57 -0.36 12.97
C ASP A 170 -7.55 -1.27 11.74
N ILE A 171 -6.52 -2.13 11.61
CA ILE A 171 -6.41 -3.07 10.49
C ILE A 171 -6.91 -4.49 10.84
N LEU A 172 -7.23 -4.77 12.11
CA LEU A 172 -7.64 -6.10 12.55
C LEU A 172 -9.10 -6.35 12.12
N PRO A 173 -9.37 -7.39 11.33
CA PRO A 173 -10.75 -7.73 10.95
C PRO A 173 -11.66 -7.97 12.15
N ASP A 174 -12.93 -7.56 12.05
CA ASP A 174 -13.93 -7.69 13.12
C ASP A 174 -14.08 -9.13 13.63
N ASP A 175 -13.94 -10.12 12.76
CA ASP A 175 -13.99 -11.54 13.12
C ASP A 175 -12.80 -12.01 13.96
N LEU A 176 -11.69 -11.27 13.95
CA LEU A 176 -10.52 -11.53 14.78
C LEU A 176 -10.53 -10.77 16.11
N MET A 177 -11.31 -9.69 16.22
CA MET A 177 -11.38 -8.86 17.43
C MET A 177 -11.70 -9.65 18.72
N PRO A 178 -12.66 -10.61 18.74
CA PRO A 178 -12.93 -11.43 19.92
C PRO A 178 -11.74 -12.30 20.36
N PHE A 179 -10.79 -12.55 19.45
CA PHE A 179 -9.61 -13.38 19.69
C PHE A 179 -8.35 -12.56 19.93
N ARG A 180 -8.41 -11.22 19.92
CA ARG A 180 -7.25 -10.32 20.04
C ARG A 180 -6.28 -10.73 21.14
N LYS A 181 -6.78 -10.98 22.35
CA LYS A 181 -5.98 -11.34 23.53
C LYS A 181 -5.51 -12.81 23.57
N ARG A 182 -5.71 -13.58 22.51
CA ARG A 182 -5.33 -15.00 22.43
C ARG A 182 -3.92 -15.15 21.87
N THR A 183 -3.12 -15.99 22.52
CA THR A 183 -1.72 -16.24 22.15
C THR A 183 -1.56 -16.78 20.72
N TRP A 184 -2.50 -17.59 20.23
CA TRP A 184 -2.44 -18.09 18.86
C TRP A 184 -2.56 -16.95 17.82
N LEU A 185 -3.32 -15.90 18.12
CA LEU A 185 -3.48 -14.75 17.23
C LEU A 185 -2.18 -13.95 17.19
N ALA A 186 -1.59 -13.67 18.35
CA ALA A 186 -0.30 -13.00 18.46
C ALA A 186 0.80 -13.75 17.69
N GLN A 187 0.85 -15.09 17.81
CA GLN A 187 1.81 -15.92 17.07
C GLN A 187 1.55 -15.90 15.55
N ALA A 188 0.30 -16.05 15.13
CA ALA A 188 -0.06 -16.01 13.72
C ALA A 188 0.26 -14.64 13.10
N PHE A 189 0.02 -13.55 13.83
CA PHE A 189 0.37 -12.20 13.42
C PHE A 189 1.90 -12.04 13.28
N LYS A 190 2.68 -12.48 14.28
CA LYS A 190 4.16 -12.52 14.25
C LYS A 190 4.68 -13.27 13.02
N ASP A 191 4.14 -14.46 12.75
CA ASP A 191 4.48 -15.26 11.57
C ASP A 191 4.17 -14.50 10.28
N GLY A 192 3.02 -13.83 10.22
CA GLY A 192 2.61 -12.94 9.14
C GLY A 192 3.66 -11.87 8.86
N MET A 193 3.99 -11.07 9.88
CA MET A 193 5.00 -10.01 9.77
C MET A 193 6.37 -10.52 9.32
N ASN A 194 6.87 -11.58 9.97
CA ASN A 194 8.16 -12.20 9.64
C ASN A 194 8.19 -12.70 8.19
N SER A 195 7.10 -13.38 7.77
CA SER A 195 7.00 -13.86 6.39
C SER A 195 6.99 -12.72 5.39
N GLN A 196 6.31 -11.61 5.68
CA GLN A 196 6.27 -10.45 4.79
C GLN A 196 7.65 -9.82 4.65
N ARG A 197 8.35 -9.54 5.75
CA ARG A 197 9.71 -8.97 5.71
C ARG A 197 10.66 -9.87 4.92
N SER A 198 10.67 -11.17 5.21
CA SER A 198 11.52 -12.13 4.51
C SER A 198 11.23 -12.20 3.02
N HIS A 199 9.95 -12.26 2.63
CA HIS A 199 9.54 -12.26 1.23
C HIS A 199 9.92 -10.96 0.51
N THR A 200 9.68 -9.80 1.13
CA THR A 200 10.06 -8.50 0.56
C THR A 200 11.57 -8.44 0.34
N ARG A 201 12.36 -8.77 1.37
CA ARG A 201 13.82 -8.82 1.30
C ARG A 201 14.32 -9.62 0.10
N THR A 202 13.88 -10.88 -0.01
CA THR A 202 14.27 -11.77 -1.11
C THR A 202 13.80 -11.23 -2.46
N ARG A 203 12.57 -10.71 -2.54
CA ARG A 203 12.01 -10.17 -3.79
C ARG A 203 12.79 -8.95 -4.27
N LEU A 204 13.03 -7.95 -3.41
CA LEU A 204 13.70 -6.71 -3.80
C LEU A 204 15.10 -6.95 -4.34
N ARG A 205 15.87 -7.88 -3.75
CA ARG A 205 17.19 -8.24 -4.27
C ARG A 205 17.15 -9.08 -5.54
N LYS A 206 16.24 -10.05 -5.62
CA LYS A 206 16.10 -10.90 -6.81
C LYS A 206 15.67 -10.08 -8.03
N ASP A 207 14.75 -9.15 -7.83
CA ASP A 207 14.13 -8.35 -8.90
C ASP A 207 14.68 -6.92 -8.93
N VAL A 208 15.89 -6.71 -8.41
CA VAL A 208 16.50 -5.38 -8.20
C VAL A 208 16.61 -4.56 -9.49
N HIS A 209 16.75 -5.22 -10.63
CA HIS A 209 16.82 -4.58 -11.95
C HIS A 209 15.58 -3.75 -12.32
N HIS A 210 14.41 -4.02 -11.74
CA HIS A 210 13.20 -3.20 -11.91
C HIS A 210 13.18 -1.98 -10.97
N ILE A 211 13.96 -2.01 -9.89
CA ILE A 211 13.95 -1.00 -8.83
C ILE A 211 15.06 0.04 -9.05
N VAL A 212 16.24 -0.43 -9.45
CA VAL A 212 17.45 0.38 -9.63
C VAL A 212 17.17 1.60 -10.54
N PRO A 213 17.75 2.78 -10.23
CA PRO A 213 17.66 3.95 -11.10
C PRO A 213 18.15 3.65 -12.52
N GLU A 214 17.58 4.36 -13.49
CA GLU A 214 17.95 4.18 -14.89
C GLU A 214 19.45 4.44 -15.11
N GLY A 215 20.08 3.64 -15.97
CA GLY A 215 21.51 3.75 -16.27
C GLY A 215 22.45 3.09 -15.26
N ILE A 216 21.96 2.60 -14.12
CA ILE A 216 22.78 1.85 -13.15
C ILE A 216 22.68 0.34 -13.43
N PRO A 217 23.79 -0.35 -13.73
CA PRO A 217 23.77 -1.79 -13.96
C PRO A 217 23.37 -2.55 -12.68
N ALA A 218 22.45 -3.52 -12.80
CA ALA A 218 22.03 -4.37 -11.67
C ALA A 218 23.20 -5.12 -11.00
N ALA A 219 24.27 -5.39 -11.77
CA ALA A 219 25.51 -5.98 -11.23
C ALA A 219 26.13 -5.16 -10.08
N ARG A 220 25.89 -3.84 -10.03
CA ARG A 220 26.37 -2.98 -8.94
C ARG A 220 25.68 -3.25 -7.61
N VAL A 221 24.51 -3.89 -7.63
CA VAL A 221 23.74 -4.22 -6.41
C VAL A 221 23.93 -5.69 -5.99
N ALA A 222 24.55 -6.49 -6.84
CA ALA A 222 24.60 -7.95 -6.68
C ALA A 222 25.38 -8.42 -5.44
N THR A 223 26.44 -7.71 -5.05
CA THR A 223 27.31 -8.10 -3.93
C THR A 223 27.42 -7.00 -2.88
N GLN A 224 27.61 -7.40 -1.62
CA GLN A 224 27.89 -6.50 -0.49
C GLN A 224 28.97 -5.45 -0.83
N GLN A 225 30.13 -5.89 -1.34
CA GLN A 225 31.23 -4.99 -1.68
C GLN A 225 30.86 -3.99 -2.77
N SER A 226 30.14 -4.45 -3.81
CA SER A 226 29.72 -3.56 -4.90
C SER A 226 28.70 -2.52 -4.43
N ARG A 227 27.79 -2.93 -3.51
CA ARG A 227 26.81 -2.00 -2.92
C ARG A 227 27.49 -0.87 -2.16
N ILE A 228 28.44 -1.20 -1.29
CA ILE A 228 29.23 -0.20 -0.53
C ILE A 228 30.00 0.72 -1.46
N GLN A 229 30.65 0.16 -2.48
CA GLN A 229 31.48 0.94 -3.41
C GLN A 229 30.65 1.97 -4.21
N HIS A 230 29.42 1.63 -4.58
CA HIS A 230 28.63 2.45 -5.50
C HIS A 230 27.51 3.27 -4.85
N PHE A 231 26.98 2.85 -3.70
CA PHE A 231 25.77 3.46 -3.14
C PHE A 231 25.92 4.02 -1.73
N ARG A 232 27.07 3.85 -1.04
CA ARG A 232 27.22 4.32 0.35
C ARG A 232 26.84 5.80 0.53
N SER A 233 27.25 6.68 -0.40
CA SER A 233 26.89 8.10 -0.36
C SER A 233 25.40 8.33 -0.64
N LEU A 234 24.80 7.54 -1.54
CA LEU A 234 23.38 7.63 -1.90
C LEU A 234 22.43 7.19 -0.77
N ILE A 235 22.94 6.36 0.15
CA ILE A 235 22.24 5.96 1.39
C ILE A 235 22.68 6.77 2.63
N GLY A 236 23.41 7.87 2.40
CA GLY A 236 23.71 8.90 3.39
C GLY A 236 25.02 8.79 4.14
N TRP A 237 26.04 8.11 3.59
CA TRP A 237 27.37 8.12 4.17
C TRP A 237 27.97 9.54 4.18
N ASP A 238 28.29 10.03 5.38
CA ASP A 238 28.98 11.29 5.63
C ASP A 238 30.46 10.98 5.91
N GLU A 239 31.34 11.32 4.97
CA GLU A 239 32.79 11.06 5.08
C GLU A 239 33.44 11.85 6.21
N GLU A 240 32.95 13.06 6.52
CA GLU A 240 33.52 13.90 7.58
C GLU A 240 33.20 13.35 8.96
N LYS A 241 31.97 12.86 9.14
CA LYS A 241 31.51 12.28 10.41
C LYS A 241 31.74 10.78 10.51
N ASN A 242 32.21 10.14 9.44
CA ASN A 242 32.42 8.69 9.34
C ASN A 242 31.19 7.89 9.81
N ARG A 243 29.98 8.34 9.42
CA ARG A 243 28.71 7.73 9.82
C ARG A 243 27.63 7.97 8.77
N TYR A 244 26.59 7.14 8.79
CA TYR A 244 25.43 7.38 7.93
C TYR A 244 24.49 8.41 8.56
N SER A 245 24.22 9.49 7.84
CA SER A 245 23.19 10.48 8.18
C SER A 245 21.79 9.88 8.04
N ILE A 246 20.88 10.29 8.93
CA ILE A 246 19.47 9.92 8.86
C ILE A 246 18.76 10.71 7.75
N TRP A 247 19.01 12.01 7.66
CA TRP A 247 18.26 12.90 6.75
C TRP A 247 19.02 13.25 5.47
N ASN A 248 20.35 13.23 5.48
CA ASN A 248 21.16 13.55 4.29
C ASN A 248 21.35 12.29 3.44
N VAL A 249 20.25 11.80 2.87
CA VAL A 249 20.20 10.56 2.08
C VAL A 249 19.66 10.89 0.69
N PRO A 250 20.50 10.91 -0.36
CA PRO A 250 20.05 11.21 -1.72
C PRO A 250 18.86 10.37 -2.20
N PHE A 251 18.82 9.07 -1.87
CA PHE A 251 17.69 8.20 -2.22
C PHE A 251 16.38 8.49 -1.48
N LEU A 252 16.34 9.45 -0.55
CA LEU A 252 15.07 9.97 -0.03
C LEU A 252 14.50 11.07 -0.93
N HIS A 253 15.34 11.88 -1.56
CA HIS A 253 14.91 13.13 -2.20
C HIS A 253 14.64 12.94 -3.69
N GLY A 254 13.54 13.49 -4.21
CA GLY A 254 13.21 13.44 -5.64
C GLY A 254 14.29 14.06 -6.55
N ASN A 255 14.97 15.09 -6.06
CA ASN A 255 16.10 15.75 -6.72
C ASN A 255 17.49 15.13 -6.40
N GLU A 256 17.53 14.00 -5.69
CA GLU A 256 18.76 13.36 -5.22
C GLU A 256 19.68 14.28 -4.37
N SER A 257 19.09 15.27 -3.68
CA SER A 257 19.84 16.21 -2.84
C SER A 257 20.64 15.49 -1.74
N ALA A 258 21.87 15.95 -1.54
CA ALA A 258 22.73 15.51 -0.44
C ALA A 258 22.37 16.17 0.90
N THR A 259 21.46 17.13 0.91
CA THR A 259 20.95 17.81 2.11
C THR A 259 19.44 17.69 2.21
N LEU A 260 18.91 17.72 3.44
CA LEU A 260 17.47 17.66 3.68
C LEU A 260 16.72 18.76 2.91
N ASP A 261 15.78 18.34 2.08
CA ASP A 261 14.87 19.19 1.32
C ASP A 261 13.45 18.68 1.52
N PHE A 262 12.65 19.39 2.32
CA PHE A 262 11.29 18.95 2.68
C PHE A 262 10.33 18.90 1.50
N ASP A 263 10.57 19.68 0.45
CA ASP A 263 9.70 19.66 -0.74
C ASP A 263 9.97 18.41 -1.60
N GLU A 264 11.15 17.81 -1.45
CA GLU A 264 11.60 16.66 -2.23
C GLU A 264 11.75 15.37 -1.42
N VAL A 265 11.75 15.45 -0.09
CA VAL A 265 11.93 14.29 0.80
C VAL A 265 10.82 13.25 0.60
N PHE A 266 11.23 11.99 0.56
CA PHE A 266 10.41 10.81 0.23
C PHE A 266 9.79 10.79 -1.17
N ARG A 267 10.29 11.60 -2.12
CA ARG A 267 9.80 11.63 -3.51
C ARG A 267 10.69 10.91 -4.52
N HIS A 268 11.80 10.33 -4.07
CA HIS A 268 12.70 9.63 -4.97
C HIS A 268 12.00 8.44 -5.68
N PRO A 269 12.11 8.31 -7.02
CA PRO A 269 11.43 7.27 -7.81
C PRO A 269 11.61 5.82 -7.33
N VAL A 270 12.78 5.51 -6.75
CA VAL A 270 13.05 4.18 -6.16
C VAL A 270 12.03 3.81 -5.09
N LEU A 271 11.55 4.76 -4.29
CA LEU A 271 10.62 4.48 -3.21
C LEU A 271 9.27 4.02 -3.76
N LEU A 272 8.75 4.72 -4.77
CA LEU A 272 7.54 4.33 -5.49
C LEU A 272 7.68 2.95 -6.15
N LYS A 273 8.84 2.68 -6.78
CA LYS A 273 9.15 1.39 -7.40
C LYS A 273 9.18 0.25 -6.37
N ILE A 274 9.77 0.48 -5.20
CA ILE A 274 9.81 -0.49 -4.11
C ILE A 274 8.40 -0.81 -3.63
N PHE A 275 7.60 0.22 -3.33
CA PHE A 275 6.25 0.01 -2.85
C PHE A 275 5.40 -0.75 -3.89
N ALA A 276 5.45 -0.34 -5.15
CA ALA A 276 4.80 -1.04 -6.26
C ALA A 276 5.25 -2.51 -6.34
N CYS A 277 6.54 -2.80 -6.22
CA CYS A 277 7.07 -4.16 -6.19
C CYS A 277 6.51 -5.00 -5.02
N ILE A 278 6.32 -4.38 -3.86
CA ILE A 278 5.72 -5.02 -2.68
C ILE A 278 4.24 -5.34 -2.94
N ILE A 279 3.44 -4.35 -3.36
CA ILE A 279 1.98 -4.48 -3.41
C ILE A 279 1.43 -5.10 -4.70
N ARG A 280 2.15 -4.99 -5.83
CA ARG A 280 1.72 -5.42 -7.18
C ARG A 280 2.69 -6.40 -7.85
N GLY A 281 3.89 -6.58 -7.31
CA GLY A 281 4.95 -7.42 -7.89
C GLY A 281 5.94 -6.65 -8.75
N SER A 282 7.10 -7.23 -9.04
CA SER A 282 8.27 -6.55 -9.62
C SER A 282 8.03 -5.89 -10.98
N ALA A 283 7.31 -6.55 -11.88
CA ALA A 283 6.98 -5.98 -13.20
C ALA A 283 6.14 -4.68 -13.12
N SER A 284 5.52 -4.38 -11.97
CA SER A 284 4.75 -3.15 -11.79
C SER A 284 5.62 -1.92 -11.51
N ALA A 285 6.85 -2.11 -11.01
CA ALA A 285 7.75 -1.01 -10.67
C ALA A 285 8.04 -0.12 -11.89
N ASP A 286 8.31 -0.74 -13.05
CA ASP A 286 8.50 0.01 -14.30
C ASP A 286 7.19 0.62 -14.84
N GLY A 287 6.04 0.05 -14.47
CA GLY A 287 4.73 0.52 -14.91
C GLY A 287 4.33 1.83 -14.24
N VAL A 288 4.64 1.97 -12.94
CA VAL A 288 4.34 3.15 -12.13
C VAL A 288 5.05 4.39 -12.67
N MET A 289 6.34 4.29 -12.99
CA MET A 289 7.09 5.43 -13.52
C MET A 289 6.65 5.86 -14.92
N ARG A 290 6.05 4.95 -15.69
CA ARG A 290 5.55 5.24 -17.04
C ARG A 290 4.09 5.73 -17.05
N GLY A 291 3.45 5.86 -15.89
CA GLY A 291 2.01 6.15 -15.80
C GLY A 291 1.13 5.06 -16.42
N THR A 292 1.68 3.86 -16.65
CA THR A 292 0.99 2.73 -17.30
C THR A 292 0.54 1.70 -16.28
N SER A 293 0.25 2.15 -15.05
CA SER A 293 -0.13 1.28 -13.93
C SER A 293 -1.36 0.45 -14.33
N ARG A 294 -1.11 -0.82 -14.68
CA ARG A 294 -2.17 -1.76 -15.04
C ARG A 294 -2.95 -2.10 -13.78
N LEU A 295 -4.25 -2.36 -13.96
CA LEU A 295 -5.07 -2.86 -12.86
C LEU A 295 -4.39 -4.08 -12.21
N PRO A 296 -4.32 -4.13 -10.86
CA PRO A 296 -3.59 -5.20 -10.18
C PRO A 296 -4.24 -6.55 -10.49
N ARG A 297 -3.48 -7.64 -10.56
CA ARG A 297 -4.08 -8.99 -10.70
C ARG A 297 -4.74 -9.40 -9.37
N ALA A 298 -5.72 -10.31 -9.44
CA ALA A 298 -6.50 -10.75 -8.26
C ALA A 298 -5.65 -11.20 -7.06
N ASN A 299 -4.48 -11.79 -7.31
CA ASN A 299 -3.61 -12.43 -6.32
C ASN A 299 -2.47 -11.55 -5.79
N VAL A 300 -2.54 -10.23 -5.94
CA VAL A 300 -1.51 -9.31 -5.44
C VAL A 300 -1.91 -8.67 -4.12
N MET A 301 -0.92 -8.29 -3.30
CA MET A 301 -1.14 -7.78 -1.95
C MET A 301 -2.05 -6.56 -1.91
N GLN A 302 -2.00 -5.70 -2.94
CA GLN A 302 -2.93 -4.57 -3.06
C GLN A 302 -4.39 -5.02 -3.01
N ARG A 303 -4.76 -6.07 -3.75
CA ARG A 303 -6.14 -6.57 -3.78
C ARG A 303 -6.48 -7.41 -2.55
N ILE A 304 -5.54 -8.22 -2.08
CA ILE A 304 -5.73 -9.07 -0.89
C ILE A 304 -6.01 -8.20 0.35
N HIS A 305 -5.36 -7.03 0.46
CA HIS A 305 -5.47 -6.16 1.63
C HIS A 305 -6.34 -4.92 1.43
N HIS A 306 -6.95 -4.77 0.24
CA HIS A 306 -7.75 -3.60 -0.14
C HIS A 306 -6.98 -2.28 0.03
N ILE A 307 -5.78 -2.21 -0.54
CA ILE A 307 -4.94 -1.01 -0.47
C ILE A 307 -5.33 -0.06 -1.61
N GLU A 308 -5.91 1.07 -1.24
CA GLU A 308 -6.49 2.06 -2.16
C GLU A 308 -5.81 3.42 -2.10
N TYR A 309 -5.02 3.67 -1.06
CA TYR A 309 -4.28 4.92 -0.85
C TYR A 309 -2.98 4.63 -0.08
N THR A 310 -2.07 5.60 -0.09
CA THR A 310 -0.78 5.52 0.60
C THR A 310 -0.94 5.88 2.08
N MET A 311 -0.35 5.08 2.98
CA MET A 311 -0.27 5.35 4.41
C MET A 311 1.12 5.86 4.79
N PRO A 312 1.28 6.64 5.88
CA PRO A 312 2.58 7.12 6.34
C PRO A 312 3.63 6.00 6.47
N GLY A 313 3.26 4.88 7.11
CA GLY A 313 4.14 3.72 7.26
C GLY A 313 4.62 3.15 5.94
N ALA A 314 3.76 3.10 4.90
CA ALA A 314 4.16 2.61 3.57
C ALA A 314 5.28 3.46 2.92
N ILE A 315 5.26 4.78 3.13
CA ILE A 315 6.30 5.70 2.63
C ILE A 315 7.62 5.45 3.37
N VAL A 316 7.56 5.44 4.70
CA VAL A 316 8.71 5.21 5.57
C VAL A 316 9.33 3.84 5.33
N ASP A 317 8.53 2.79 5.27
CA ASP A 317 8.98 1.43 5.01
C ASP A 317 9.70 1.34 3.67
N SER A 318 9.19 2.03 2.64
CA SER A 318 9.83 2.08 1.33
C SER A 318 11.19 2.77 1.37
N ALA A 319 11.33 3.84 2.15
CA ALA A 319 12.61 4.50 2.41
C ALA A 319 13.61 3.57 3.11
N ILE A 320 13.18 2.87 4.16
CA ILE A 320 14.02 1.92 4.89
C ILE A 320 14.43 0.74 3.99
N TRP A 321 13.50 0.20 3.19
CA TRP A 321 13.80 -0.83 2.21
C TRP A 321 14.79 -0.34 1.15
N ALA A 322 14.70 0.92 0.71
CA ALA A 322 15.66 1.49 -0.24
C ALA A 322 17.05 1.56 0.37
N ILE A 323 17.18 2.14 1.57
CA ILE A 323 18.46 2.27 2.28
C ILE A 323 19.08 0.87 2.46
N TRP A 324 18.31 -0.11 2.94
CA TRP A 324 18.80 -1.48 3.11
C TRP A 324 19.17 -2.15 1.77
N LEU A 325 18.35 -2.01 0.72
CA LEU A 325 18.56 -2.66 -0.58
C LEU A 325 19.91 -2.27 -1.19
N PHE A 326 20.33 -1.03 -0.96
CA PHE A 326 21.60 -0.49 -1.45
C PHE A 326 22.72 -0.46 -0.39
N SER A 327 22.45 -0.94 0.83
CA SER A 327 23.43 -1.06 1.91
C SER A 327 24.38 -2.25 1.72
N GLY A 328 25.45 -2.27 2.51
CA GLY A 328 26.31 -3.46 2.61
C GLY A 328 25.73 -4.60 3.45
N ASP A 329 24.62 -4.41 4.16
CA ASP A 329 24.07 -5.47 5.03
C ASP A 329 23.52 -6.62 4.18
N GLU A 330 23.60 -7.86 4.65
CA GLU A 330 23.06 -9.03 3.92
C GLU A 330 21.67 -9.43 4.43
N ASP A 331 21.48 -9.37 5.74
CA ASP A 331 20.19 -9.58 6.38
C ASP A 331 19.44 -8.28 6.63
N PHE A 332 18.12 -8.35 6.78
CA PHE A 332 17.30 -7.20 7.13
C PHE A 332 16.93 -7.29 8.62
N LEU A 333 17.80 -6.71 9.43
CA LEU A 333 17.69 -6.65 10.89
C LEU A 333 17.34 -5.22 11.32
N PRO A 334 16.85 -4.99 12.57
CA PRO A 334 16.61 -3.65 13.08
C PRO A 334 17.85 -2.73 13.00
N THR A 335 19.03 -3.31 13.22
CA THR A 335 20.32 -2.65 13.02
C THR A 335 21.16 -3.48 12.06
N GLY A 336 21.73 -2.83 11.05
CA GLY A 336 22.62 -3.47 10.08
C GLY A 336 23.84 -4.08 10.76
N ASP A 337 24.13 -5.33 10.43
CA ASP A 337 25.26 -6.07 10.98
C ASP A 337 26.61 -5.61 10.42
N PHE A 338 26.61 -5.07 9.19
CA PHE A 338 27.80 -4.59 8.51
C PHE A 338 27.91 -3.06 8.54
N THR A 339 26.82 -2.36 8.19
CA THR A 339 26.82 -0.89 8.09
C THR A 339 26.59 -0.20 9.42
N ALA A 340 26.12 -0.93 10.44
CA ALA A 340 25.65 -0.40 11.73
C ALA A 340 24.52 0.64 11.60
N ILE A 341 23.83 0.72 10.44
CA ILE A 341 22.66 1.58 10.28
C ILE A 341 21.54 1.05 11.18
N ASN A 342 21.06 1.87 12.12
CA ASN A 342 19.85 1.56 12.88
C ASN A 342 18.61 1.89 12.04
N TYR A 343 18.08 0.88 11.35
CA TYR A 343 16.91 0.98 10.50
C TYR A 343 15.62 1.23 11.29
N ARG A 344 15.53 0.71 12.52
CA ARG A 344 14.39 0.96 13.41
C ARG A 344 14.34 2.42 13.83
N ASP A 345 15.45 2.98 14.34
CA ASP A 345 15.47 4.38 14.76
C ASP A 345 15.17 5.32 13.59
N ARG A 346 15.69 5.03 12.39
CA ARG A 346 15.38 5.79 11.17
C ARG A 346 13.91 5.71 10.80
N HIS A 347 13.31 4.53 10.93
CA HIS A 347 11.89 4.33 10.66
C HIS A 347 11.07 5.24 11.57
N ASP A 348 11.35 5.22 12.88
CA ASP A 348 10.58 5.98 13.86
C ASP A 348 10.77 7.49 13.68
N GLU A 349 11.99 7.95 13.42
CA GLU A 349 12.29 9.36 13.10
C GLU A 349 11.58 9.85 11.82
N TYR A 350 11.56 9.05 10.76
CA TYR A 350 10.85 9.39 9.52
C TYR A 350 9.33 9.41 9.72
N LEU A 351 8.80 8.44 10.46
CA LEU A 351 7.37 8.34 10.72
C LEU A 351 6.90 9.48 11.61
N ASP A 352 7.63 9.81 12.67
CA ASP A 352 7.35 10.98 13.51
C ASP A 352 7.28 12.25 12.66
N LYS A 353 8.26 12.44 11.77
CA LYS A 353 8.29 13.66 10.96
C LYS A 353 7.11 13.79 10.00
N ILE A 354 6.70 12.70 9.35
CA ILE A 354 5.52 12.69 8.48
C ILE A 354 4.25 12.94 9.29
N LEU A 355 4.10 12.29 10.45
CA LEU A 355 2.92 12.46 11.31
C LEU A 355 2.83 13.87 11.90
N GLU A 356 3.95 14.46 12.34
CA GLU A 356 4.05 15.86 12.76
C GLU A 356 3.61 16.80 11.63
N GLY A 357 4.12 16.58 10.41
CA GLY A 357 3.76 17.35 9.22
C GLY A 357 2.27 17.29 8.89
N LEU A 358 1.66 16.09 8.95
CA LEU A 358 0.23 15.90 8.73
C LEU A 358 -0.62 16.59 9.80
N ARG A 359 -0.25 16.42 11.07
CA ARG A 359 -0.98 17.00 12.22
C ARG A 359 -0.99 18.53 12.18
N ARG A 360 0.16 19.12 11.81
CA ARG A 360 0.33 20.57 11.62
C ARG A 360 -0.15 21.06 10.25
N GLN A 361 -0.79 20.20 9.45
CA GLN A 361 -1.28 20.51 8.11
C GLN A 361 -0.22 21.16 7.19
N GLN A 362 1.03 20.75 7.33
CA GLN A 362 2.12 21.30 6.54
C GLN A 362 1.98 20.90 5.07
N LYS A 363 2.16 21.87 4.19
CA LYS A 363 1.99 21.71 2.74
C LYS A 363 2.83 20.56 2.18
N TRP A 364 4.11 20.47 2.56
CA TRP A 364 5.01 19.43 2.06
C TRP A 364 4.50 18.01 2.34
N ALA A 365 3.93 17.79 3.53
CA ALA A 365 3.42 16.48 3.96
C ALA A 365 2.16 16.11 3.17
N ARG A 366 1.23 17.05 2.98
CA ARG A 366 0.02 16.80 2.16
C ARG A 366 0.37 16.55 0.70
N ASP A 367 1.24 17.37 0.13
CA ASP A 367 1.70 17.24 -1.24
C ASP A 367 2.44 15.92 -1.48
N LEU A 368 3.13 15.40 -0.45
CA LEU A 368 3.77 14.09 -0.51
C LEU A 368 2.73 12.98 -0.74
N PHE A 369 1.59 12.98 -0.05
CA PHE A 369 0.55 11.97 -0.27
C PHE A 369 -0.15 12.14 -1.62
N VAL A 370 -0.38 13.38 -2.07
CA VAL A 370 -0.87 13.64 -3.44
C VAL A 370 0.11 13.09 -4.48
N PHE A 371 1.41 13.31 -4.28
CA PHE A 371 2.46 12.79 -5.15
C PHE A 371 2.44 11.26 -5.18
N TRP A 372 2.43 10.59 -4.03
CA TRP A 372 2.42 9.13 -3.98
C TRP A 372 1.14 8.53 -4.60
N ASP A 373 -0.03 9.06 -4.25
CA ASP A 373 -1.31 8.54 -4.73
C ASP A 373 -1.52 8.79 -6.23
N SER A 374 -1.04 9.91 -6.78
CA SER A 374 -1.12 10.16 -8.23
C SER A 374 -0.30 9.15 -9.06
N HIS A 375 0.80 8.62 -8.51
CA HIS A 375 1.62 7.61 -9.17
C HIS A 375 1.11 6.19 -8.93
N LEU A 376 0.71 5.91 -7.69
CA LEU A 376 0.35 4.56 -7.29
C LEU A 376 -1.13 4.28 -7.52
N PHE A 377 -2.02 5.20 -7.16
CA PHE A 377 -3.47 5.00 -7.17
C PHE A 377 -4.20 6.04 -8.05
N PRO A 378 -3.83 6.21 -9.34
CA PRO A 378 -4.39 7.28 -10.18
C PRO A 378 -5.90 7.16 -10.46
N SER A 379 -6.52 6.03 -10.10
CA SER A 379 -7.95 5.76 -10.31
C SER A 379 -8.80 6.01 -9.06
N THR A 380 -8.21 6.31 -7.91
CA THR A 380 -8.98 6.64 -6.71
C THR A 380 -9.23 8.15 -6.68
N ASN A 381 -10.47 8.55 -6.35
CA ASN A 381 -10.94 9.94 -6.42
C ASN A 381 -10.44 10.80 -5.25
N GLY A 382 -9.13 10.87 -5.06
CA GLY A 382 -8.48 11.72 -4.07
C GLY A 382 -7.52 10.97 -3.14
N SER A 383 -6.56 11.71 -2.61
CA SER A 383 -5.64 11.23 -1.59
C SER A 383 -6.29 11.36 -0.21
N HIS A 384 -6.27 10.27 0.57
CA HIS A 384 -6.84 10.24 1.93
C HIS A 384 -6.21 11.32 2.84
N TYR A 385 -4.90 11.51 2.72
CA TYR A 385 -4.14 12.50 3.48
C TYR A 385 -3.84 13.79 2.69
N GLY A 386 -4.06 13.80 1.38
CA GLY A 386 -3.84 14.97 0.52
C GLY A 386 -5.00 15.96 0.43
N GLY A 387 -6.20 15.58 0.91
CA GLY A 387 -7.42 16.38 0.79
C GLY A 387 -7.99 16.27 -0.63
N GLY A 388 -9.09 15.55 -0.80
CA GLY A 388 -9.74 15.38 -2.08
C GLY A 388 -10.14 16.72 -2.71
N VAL A 389 -9.90 16.83 -4.03
CA VAL A 389 -10.34 17.88 -4.96
C VAL A 389 -10.15 19.31 -4.43
N GLN A 390 -9.11 19.98 -4.91
CA GLN A 390 -9.11 21.44 -5.06
C GLN A 390 -10.40 21.84 -5.79
N GLN A 391 -11.45 22.21 -5.03
CA GLN A 391 -12.25 23.35 -5.46
C GLN A 391 -11.31 24.53 -5.36
N ASP A 392 -11.26 25.32 -6.42
CA ASP A 392 -10.40 26.49 -6.59
C ASP A 392 -10.50 27.45 -5.39
N HIS A 393 -9.69 27.23 -4.35
CA HIS A 393 -9.45 28.18 -3.27
C HIS A 393 -8.40 29.22 -3.70
N GLU A 394 -8.40 29.63 -4.98
CA GLU A 394 -7.75 30.87 -5.39
C GLU A 394 -8.64 32.07 -5.02
N GLU A 395 -9.98 31.92 -4.98
CA GLU A 395 -10.89 32.97 -4.52
C GLU A 395 -10.81 33.17 -2.99
N ASP A 396 -10.78 32.09 -2.20
CA ASP A 396 -10.66 32.19 -0.72
C ASP A 396 -9.29 32.71 -0.24
N ARG A 397 -8.23 32.54 -1.04
CA ARG A 397 -6.89 33.04 -0.70
C ARG A 397 -6.81 34.56 -0.84
N GLY A 398 -7.49 35.13 -1.83
CA GLY A 398 -7.65 36.58 -1.96
C GLY A 398 -8.45 37.18 -0.82
N GLU A 399 -9.56 36.54 -0.43
CA GLU A 399 -10.40 37.04 0.67
C GLU A 399 -9.70 36.97 2.04
N ILE A 400 -8.86 35.96 2.29
CA ILE A 400 -8.08 35.86 3.53
C ILE A 400 -6.95 36.89 3.58
N GLU A 401 -6.22 37.11 2.48
CA GLU A 401 -5.19 38.15 2.39
C GLU A 401 -5.81 39.56 2.55
N ASP A 402 -6.93 39.84 1.88
CA ASP A 402 -7.69 41.09 2.00
C ASP A 402 -8.23 41.31 3.42
N ALA A 403 -8.70 40.25 4.10
CA ALA A 403 -9.16 40.33 5.47
C ALA A 403 -8.02 40.61 6.46
N THR A 404 -6.83 40.04 6.24
CA THR A 404 -5.66 40.32 7.07
C THR A 404 -5.12 41.73 6.89
N ASP A 405 -5.11 42.26 5.67
CA ASP A 405 -4.69 43.65 5.39
C ASP A 405 -5.70 44.68 5.94
N ALA A 406 -6.99 44.34 5.94
CA ALA A 406 -8.03 45.18 6.58
C ALA A 406 -7.90 45.22 8.11
N MET A 407 -7.48 44.11 8.75
CA MET A 407 -7.25 44.07 10.20
C MET A 407 -5.97 44.82 10.62
N LEU A 408 -4.93 44.81 9.78
CA LEU A 408 -3.66 45.52 10.04
C LEU A 408 -3.77 47.04 9.83
N ASN A 409 -4.71 47.50 8.99
CA ASN A 409 -4.92 48.92 8.69
C ASN A 409 -6.11 49.55 9.43
N MET A 410 -6.66 48.89 10.45
CA MET A 410 -7.68 49.52 11.28
C MET A 410 -7.07 50.75 12.00
N PRO A 411 -7.65 51.96 11.85
CA PRO A 411 -7.20 53.13 12.59
C PRO A 411 -7.31 52.84 14.07
N THR A 412 -6.17 52.84 14.76
CA THR A 412 -6.13 52.85 16.21
C THR A 412 -6.89 54.09 16.67
N VAL A 413 -8.03 53.88 17.33
CA VAL A 413 -8.77 54.94 18.01
C VAL A 413 -7.80 55.54 19.03
N SER A 414 -7.32 56.73 18.74
CA SER A 414 -6.54 57.50 19.70
C SER A 414 -7.50 57.95 20.79
N ASP A 415 -7.48 57.24 21.92
CA ASP A 415 -8.06 57.71 23.17
C ASP A 415 -7.24 58.93 23.59
N ALA A 416 -7.65 60.11 23.09
CA ALA A 416 -7.17 61.38 23.56
C ALA A 416 -7.81 61.65 24.93
N GLU A 417 -6.93 61.84 25.89
CA GLU A 417 -7.14 62.19 27.28
C GLU A 417 -8.07 63.41 27.43
N ASP A 418 -9.24 63.22 28.03
CA ASP A 418 -9.99 64.30 28.68
C ASP A 418 -9.56 64.34 30.17
N GLU A 419 -8.48 65.08 30.43
CA GLU A 419 -8.20 65.64 31.76
C GLU A 419 -9.08 66.88 31.95
N ASP A 420 -10.25 66.72 32.56
CA ASP A 420 -11.01 67.86 33.10
C ASP A 420 -10.71 68.05 34.59
N GLU A 421 -9.98 69.14 34.79
CA GLU A 421 -9.72 69.94 35.99
C GLU A 421 -11.03 70.31 36.72
N VAL A 422 -11.11 70.07 38.04
CA VAL A 422 -12.13 70.70 38.90
C VAL A 422 -11.50 71.15 40.23
N ASP A 423 -11.71 72.43 40.50
CA ASP A 423 -11.31 73.30 41.63
C ASP A 423 -11.42 72.72 43.06
#